data_AF-A0AAP3BBB9-F1
#
_entry.id   AF-A0AAP3BBB9-F1
#
_cell.length_a   1.000
_cell.length_b   1.000
_cell.length_c   1.000
_cell.angle_alpha   90.00
_cell.angle_beta   90.00
_cell.angle_gamma   90.00
#
_symmetry.space_group_name_H-M   'P 1'
#
loop_
_entity.id
_entity.type
_entity.pdbx_description
1 polymer ?
#
loop_
_entity_poly.entity_id
_entity_poly.type
_entity_poly.pdbx_seq_one_letter_code
_entity_poly.pdbx_strand_id
1 'polypeptide(L)'
;MIIHLDKDEIKQARRRLLTDDVFVIFVDALRQFHHEGYTQLAPAELYLSAKSFVEDVLQLPDIMEGIADEMDDILDEADNEDEAMLIFMVAAAIFHAVGKKNKAAVAGDLYRDFDADAVMKVIFQRWIDHPLFLQLLDICAKKEQKRWMEGKKTNLLGCPVLCSNINSLV
;
A
#
# COMPACT_ATOMS: atom_id res chain seq x y z
N MET A 1 10.80 2.01 4.94
CA MET A 1 11.13 1.16 6.10
C MET A 1 10.21 -0.07 6.23
N ILE A 2 10.78 -1.24 6.56
CA ILE A 2 10.06 -2.51 6.76
C ILE A 2 9.62 -2.68 8.22
N ILE A 3 8.36 -3.08 8.39
CA ILE A 3 7.74 -3.26 9.71
C ILE A 3 7.68 -4.74 10.06
N HIS A 4 8.31 -5.11 11.17
CA HIS A 4 8.18 -6.43 11.79
C HIS A 4 7.31 -6.35 13.04
N LEU A 5 6.38 -7.31 13.17
CA LEU A 5 5.43 -7.39 14.27
C LEU A 5 5.54 -8.73 15.00
N ASP A 6 5.33 -8.70 16.31
CA ASP A 6 5.17 -9.94 17.05
C ASP A 6 3.84 -10.65 16.74
N LYS A 7 3.70 -11.89 17.22
CA LYS A 7 2.53 -12.74 16.93
C LYS A 7 1.20 -12.13 17.40
N ASP A 8 1.20 -11.39 18.50
CA ASP A 8 -0.02 -10.78 19.04
C ASP A 8 -0.31 -9.44 18.37
N GLU A 9 0.71 -8.69 18.02
CA GLU A 9 0.63 -7.49 17.16
C GLU A 9 0.06 -7.83 15.78
N ILE A 10 0.53 -8.91 15.13
CA ILE A 10 -0.01 -9.38 13.84
C ILE A 10 -1.52 -9.63 13.94
N LYS A 11 -1.98 -10.28 15.01
CA LYS A 11 -3.43 -10.56 15.20
C LYS A 11 -4.22 -9.28 15.38
N GLN A 12 -3.68 -8.31 16.13
CA GLN A 12 -4.33 -7.03 16.36
C GLN A 12 -4.38 -6.18 15.09
N ALA A 13 -3.24 -6.05 14.40
CA ALA A 13 -3.11 -5.34 13.14
C ALA A 13 -4.08 -5.91 12.10
N ARG A 14 -4.09 -7.25 11.92
CA ARG A 14 -5.03 -7.90 11.00
C ARG A 14 -6.48 -7.55 11.28
N ARG A 15 -6.92 -7.54 12.55
CA ARG A 15 -8.30 -7.18 12.90
C ARG A 15 -8.63 -5.73 12.55
N ARG A 16 -7.70 -4.80 12.79
CA ARG A 16 -7.85 -3.38 12.45
C ARG A 16 -7.90 -3.18 10.93
N LEU A 17 -7.03 -3.87 10.20
CA LEU A 17 -6.91 -3.74 8.74
C LEU A 17 -8.10 -4.33 7.97
N LEU A 18 -8.96 -5.16 8.58
CA LEU A 18 -10.16 -5.68 7.92
C LEU A 18 -11.20 -4.59 7.57
N THR A 19 -11.08 -3.39 8.12
CA THR A 19 -11.91 -2.23 7.73
C THR A 19 -11.30 -1.42 6.59
N ASP A 20 -10.08 -1.75 6.16
CA ASP A 20 -9.37 -1.05 5.10
C ASP A 20 -9.61 -1.74 3.76
N ASP A 21 -10.23 -1.04 2.82
CA ASP A 21 -10.57 -1.59 1.52
C ASP A 21 -9.33 -2.00 0.70
N VAL A 22 -8.21 -1.29 0.79
CA VAL A 22 -6.99 -1.65 0.05
C VAL A 22 -6.43 -2.95 0.61
N PHE A 23 -6.28 -3.05 1.94
CA PHE A 23 -5.84 -4.29 2.57
C PHE A 23 -6.76 -5.45 2.22
N VAL A 24 -8.07 -5.23 2.26
CA VAL A 24 -9.05 -6.28 1.98
C VAL A 24 -8.96 -6.75 0.53
N ILE A 25 -8.59 -5.92 -0.44
CA ILE A 25 -8.34 -6.39 -1.82
C ILE A 25 -7.06 -7.23 -1.89
N PHE A 26 -5.97 -6.82 -1.24
CA PHE A 26 -4.67 -7.47 -1.38
C PHE A 26 -4.49 -8.72 -0.50
N VAL A 27 -5.19 -8.82 0.64
CA VAL A 27 -4.90 -9.82 1.68
C VAL A 27 -4.93 -11.28 1.21
N ASP A 28 -5.72 -11.62 0.20
CA ASP A 28 -5.74 -13.01 -0.32
C ASP A 28 -4.47 -13.32 -1.10
N ALA A 29 -4.02 -12.40 -1.94
CA ALA A 29 -2.76 -12.54 -2.68
C ALA A 29 -1.57 -12.56 -1.72
N LEU A 30 -1.52 -11.63 -0.76
CA LEU A 30 -0.42 -11.58 0.22
C LEU A 30 -0.35 -12.86 1.06
N ARG A 31 -1.50 -13.44 1.45
CA ARG A 31 -1.53 -14.74 2.15
C ARG A 31 -1.01 -15.87 1.29
N GLN A 32 -1.36 -15.87 0.00
CA GLN A 32 -0.90 -16.87 -0.94
C GLN A 32 0.62 -16.79 -1.11
N PHE A 33 1.17 -15.60 -1.38
CA PHE A 33 2.61 -15.43 -1.58
C PHE A 33 3.43 -15.73 -0.33
N HIS A 34 2.92 -15.40 0.86
CA HIS A 34 3.52 -15.82 2.12
C HIS A 34 3.53 -17.36 2.28
N HIS A 35 2.43 -18.05 1.95
CA HIS A 35 2.37 -19.52 2.02
C HIS A 35 3.27 -20.20 0.98
N GLU A 36 3.43 -19.59 -0.19
CA GLU A 36 4.28 -20.10 -1.28
C GLU A 36 5.77 -19.79 -1.04
N GLY A 37 6.10 -18.99 -0.01
CA GLY A 37 7.46 -18.75 0.44
C GLY A 37 8.19 -17.60 -0.24
N TYR A 38 7.48 -16.77 -1.02
CA TYR A 38 8.08 -15.58 -1.68
C TYR A 38 8.44 -14.47 -0.69
N THR A 39 7.86 -14.47 0.51
CA THR A 39 8.15 -13.50 1.56
C THR A 39 7.97 -14.14 2.92
N GLN A 40 8.80 -13.74 3.89
CA GLN A 40 8.65 -14.13 5.28
C GLN A 40 7.70 -13.21 6.05
N LEU A 41 7.44 -12.01 5.53
CA LEU A 41 6.51 -11.06 6.14
C LEU A 41 5.07 -11.57 6.08
N ALA A 42 4.37 -11.42 7.20
CA ALA A 42 2.94 -11.62 7.26
C ALA A 42 2.21 -10.57 6.40
N PRO A 43 0.99 -10.86 5.91
CA PRO A 43 0.20 -9.90 5.13
C PRO A 43 -0.01 -8.54 5.78
N ALA A 44 -0.07 -8.49 7.13
CA ALA A 44 -0.19 -7.24 7.87
C ALA A 44 1.11 -6.43 7.85
N GLU A 45 2.26 -7.08 7.94
CA GLU A 45 3.59 -6.45 7.87
C GLU A 45 3.84 -5.87 6.48
N LEU A 46 3.55 -6.61 5.41
CA LEU A 46 3.61 -6.11 4.03
C LEU A 46 2.76 -4.85 3.85
N TYR A 47 1.52 -4.88 4.34
CA TYR A 47 0.62 -3.73 4.23
C TYR A 47 1.10 -2.51 5.03
N LEU A 48 1.56 -2.74 6.26
CA LEU A 48 2.03 -1.66 7.12
C LEU A 48 3.34 -1.07 6.61
N SER A 49 4.25 -1.89 6.08
CA SER A 49 5.49 -1.43 5.44
C SER A 49 5.17 -0.56 4.21
N ALA A 50 4.22 -1.00 3.37
CA ALA A 50 3.74 -0.21 2.24
C ALA A 50 3.12 1.12 2.69
N LYS A 51 2.36 1.10 3.79
CA LYS A 51 1.77 2.30 4.37
C LYS A 51 2.85 3.26 4.91
N SER A 52 3.88 2.75 5.59
CA SER A 52 5.01 3.56 6.07
C SER A 52 5.72 4.25 4.90
N PHE A 53 6.07 3.50 3.86
CA PHE A 53 6.69 4.05 2.66
C PHE A 53 5.84 5.17 2.02
N VAL A 54 4.52 5.00 1.93
CA VAL A 54 3.64 6.06 1.43
C VAL A 54 3.66 7.29 2.33
N GLU A 55 3.64 7.10 3.66
CA GLU A 55 3.71 8.21 4.62
C GLU A 55 5.04 8.97 4.54
N ASP A 56 6.15 8.28 4.30
CA ASP A 56 7.49 8.86 4.13
C ASP A 56 7.57 9.66 2.82
N VAL A 57 7.16 9.05 1.69
CA VAL A 57 7.16 9.71 0.38
C VAL A 57 6.27 10.96 0.37
N LEU A 58 5.08 10.93 0.98
CA LEU A 58 4.18 12.09 1.02
C LEU A 58 4.74 13.27 1.84
N GLN A 59 5.75 13.04 2.68
CA GLN A 59 6.45 14.09 3.43
C GLN A 59 7.60 14.73 2.64
N LEU A 60 8.03 14.14 1.53
CA LEU A 60 9.14 14.67 0.72
C LEU A 60 8.84 16.07 0.18
N PRO A 61 9.81 17.00 0.18
CA PRO A 61 9.64 18.33 -0.40
C PRO A 61 9.46 18.27 -1.93
N ASP A 62 10.09 17.32 -2.60
CA ASP A 62 9.81 16.95 -3.99
C ASP A 62 9.65 15.43 -4.07
N ILE A 63 8.41 14.98 -4.31
CA ILE A 63 8.07 13.55 -4.36
C ILE A 63 8.73 12.88 -5.57
N MET A 64 8.77 13.55 -6.72
CA MET A 64 9.25 12.90 -7.95
C MET A 64 10.77 12.81 -7.98
N GLU A 65 11.46 13.74 -7.32
CA GLU A 65 12.91 13.67 -7.12
C GLU A 65 13.29 12.60 -6.08
N GLY A 66 12.58 12.53 -4.94
CA GLY A 66 12.99 11.67 -3.82
C GLY A 66 12.40 10.25 -3.79
N ILE A 67 11.32 9.95 -4.54
CA ILE A 67 10.68 8.62 -4.46
C ILE A 67 11.61 7.48 -4.87
N ALA A 68 12.53 7.70 -5.81
CA ALA A 68 13.46 6.66 -6.22
C ALA A 68 14.40 6.26 -5.08
N ASP A 69 14.87 7.23 -4.29
CA ASP A 69 15.72 7.00 -3.13
C ASP A 69 14.97 6.22 -2.04
N GLU A 70 13.74 6.63 -1.71
CA GLU A 70 12.89 5.91 -0.75
C GLU A 70 12.55 4.47 -1.21
N MET A 71 12.47 4.25 -2.53
CA MET A 71 12.28 2.92 -3.09
C MET A 71 13.55 2.06 -2.94
N ASP A 72 14.72 2.66 -3.11
CA ASP A 72 15.98 1.95 -2.95
C ASP A 72 16.23 1.61 -1.46
N ASP A 73 15.79 2.44 -0.51
CA ASP A 73 15.84 2.11 0.92
C ASP A 73 15.02 0.86 1.30
N ILE A 74 13.81 0.70 0.73
CA ILE A 74 13.01 -0.52 0.94
C ILE A 74 13.68 -1.74 0.31
N LEU A 75 14.30 -1.58 -0.86
CA LEU A 75 15.02 -2.67 -1.54
C LEU A 75 16.21 -3.16 -0.71
N ASP A 76 16.93 -2.24 -0.07
CA ASP A 76 18.08 -2.55 0.78
C ASP A 76 17.66 -3.22 2.10
N GLU A 77 16.47 -2.88 2.64
CA GLU A 77 15.94 -3.49 3.86
C GLU A 77 15.24 -4.84 3.62
N ALA A 78 14.69 -5.07 2.42
CA ALA A 78 13.92 -6.29 2.12
C ALA A 78 14.80 -7.54 2.09
N ASP A 79 14.25 -8.66 2.59
CA ASP A 79 14.96 -9.94 2.55
C ASP A 79 15.19 -10.42 1.10
N ASN A 80 14.34 -10.00 0.16
CA ASN A 80 14.43 -10.33 -1.26
C ASN A 80 13.60 -9.37 -2.15
N GLU A 81 13.80 -9.47 -3.47
CA GLU A 81 13.08 -8.64 -4.45
C GLU A 81 11.56 -8.92 -4.50
N ASP A 82 11.13 -10.16 -4.26
CA ASP A 82 9.70 -10.51 -4.26
C ASP A 82 8.96 -9.72 -3.16
N GLU A 83 9.56 -9.64 -1.97
CA GLU A 83 9.04 -8.91 -0.83
C GLU A 83 8.94 -7.41 -1.08
N ALA A 84 10.01 -6.81 -1.60
CA ALA A 84 10.01 -5.40 -2.01
C ALA A 84 8.92 -5.14 -3.04
N MET A 85 8.80 -5.98 -4.07
CA MET A 85 7.75 -5.86 -5.09
C MET A 85 6.36 -5.87 -4.46
N LEU A 86 6.08 -6.82 -3.56
CA LEU A 86 4.78 -6.93 -2.89
C LEU A 86 4.45 -5.66 -2.08
N ILE A 87 5.43 -5.10 -1.37
CA ILE A 87 5.30 -3.83 -0.64
C ILE A 87 4.95 -2.69 -1.60
N PHE A 88 5.70 -2.54 -2.70
CA PHE A 88 5.48 -1.46 -3.64
C PHE A 88 4.15 -1.54 -4.39
N MET A 89 3.69 -2.74 -4.72
CA MET A 89 2.40 -2.89 -5.37
C MET A 89 1.23 -2.57 -4.44
N VAL A 90 1.36 -2.89 -3.15
CA VAL A 90 0.41 -2.41 -2.14
C VAL A 90 0.50 -0.88 -2.02
N ALA A 91 1.71 -0.32 -1.98
CA ALA A 91 1.92 1.13 -1.88
C ALA A 91 1.31 1.89 -3.07
N ALA A 92 1.43 1.38 -4.30
CA ALA A 92 0.80 1.97 -5.48
C ALA A 92 -0.73 2.06 -5.33
N ALA A 93 -1.36 1.01 -4.79
CA ALA A 93 -2.80 1.02 -4.52
C ALA A 93 -3.18 2.01 -3.41
N ILE A 94 -2.33 2.15 -2.39
CA ILE A 94 -2.50 3.15 -1.33
C ILE A 94 -2.38 4.57 -1.91
N PHE A 95 -1.33 4.89 -2.69
CA PHE A 95 -1.20 6.20 -3.36
C PHE A 95 -2.42 6.54 -4.21
N HIS A 96 -2.93 5.57 -4.98
CA HIS A 96 -4.16 5.75 -5.75
C HIS A 96 -5.36 6.11 -4.85
N ALA A 97 -5.52 5.41 -3.72
CA ALA A 97 -6.60 5.67 -2.77
C ALA A 97 -6.48 7.07 -2.13
N VAL A 98 -5.27 7.46 -1.73
CA VAL A 98 -4.98 8.79 -1.17
C VAL A 98 -5.19 9.89 -2.21
N GLY A 99 -4.68 9.73 -3.43
CA GLY A 99 -4.89 10.71 -4.51
C GLY A 99 -6.38 10.91 -4.82
N LYS A 100 -7.18 9.84 -4.78
CA LYS A 100 -8.64 9.93 -4.96
C LYS A 100 -9.33 10.65 -3.81
N LYS A 101 -8.89 10.41 -2.56
CA LYS A 101 -9.39 11.16 -1.38
C LYS A 101 -9.07 12.63 -1.48
N ASN A 102 -7.82 12.98 -1.83
CA ASN A 102 -7.38 14.35 -1.94
C ASN A 102 -8.23 15.08 -2.99
N LYS A 103 -8.39 14.51 -4.20
CA LYS A 103 -9.28 15.05 -5.26
C LYS A 103 -10.72 15.27 -4.78
N ALA A 104 -11.25 14.41 -3.90
CA ALA A 104 -12.58 14.59 -3.31
C ALA A 104 -12.61 15.65 -2.19
N ALA A 105 -11.49 15.88 -1.49
CA ALA A 105 -11.35 16.81 -0.37
C ALA A 105 -10.98 18.25 -0.79
N VAL A 106 -10.45 18.48 -2.01
CA VAL A 106 -10.12 19.83 -2.55
C VAL A 106 -11.37 20.73 -2.73
N ALA A 107 -12.56 20.28 -2.31
CA ALA A 107 -13.68 21.18 -2.00
C ALA A 107 -13.50 21.96 -0.67
N GLY A 108 -12.41 21.74 0.08
CA GLY A 108 -12.06 22.47 1.31
C GLY A 108 -10.68 22.12 1.88
N ASP A 109 -9.61 22.73 1.31
CA ASP A 109 -8.45 23.29 2.02
C ASP A 109 -7.60 22.47 3.03
N LEU A 110 -7.37 21.16 2.87
CA LEU A 110 -6.57 20.40 3.86
C LEU A 110 -5.49 19.43 3.35
N TYR A 111 -5.26 19.30 2.03
CA TYR A 111 -4.29 18.31 1.52
C TYR A 111 -3.32 18.90 0.50
N ARG A 112 -2.04 18.53 0.63
CA ARG A 112 -1.01 18.75 -0.39
C ARG A 112 -1.39 17.95 -1.63
N ASP A 113 -1.61 18.66 -2.74
CA ASP A 113 -1.86 18.02 -4.02
C ASP A 113 -0.59 17.29 -4.49
N PHE A 114 -0.74 16.04 -4.93
CA PHE A 114 0.35 15.27 -5.53
C PHE A 114 -0.21 14.44 -6.69
N ASP A 115 0.62 14.24 -7.71
CA ASP A 115 0.22 13.45 -8.88
C ASP A 115 0.37 11.96 -8.57
N ALA A 116 -0.71 11.37 -8.03
CA ALA A 116 -0.76 9.94 -7.75
C ALA A 116 -0.52 9.07 -9.00
N ASP A 117 -0.95 9.53 -10.18
CA ASP A 117 -0.76 8.78 -11.43
C ASP A 117 0.72 8.77 -11.84
N ALA A 118 1.44 9.88 -11.63
CA ALA A 118 2.88 9.96 -11.85
C ALA A 118 3.67 9.06 -10.88
N VAL A 119 3.33 9.09 -9.59
CA VAL A 119 3.94 8.23 -8.56
C VAL A 119 3.75 6.75 -8.87
N MET A 120 2.52 6.34 -9.20
CA MET A 120 2.23 4.96 -9.57
C MET A 120 2.99 4.50 -10.80
N LYS A 121 3.18 5.38 -11.80
CA LYS A 121 3.97 5.04 -12.99
C LYS A 121 5.42 4.73 -12.65
N VAL A 122 6.03 5.47 -11.74
CA VAL A 122 7.41 5.20 -11.28
C VAL A 122 7.48 3.80 -10.66
N ILE A 123 6.54 3.48 -9.77
CA ILE A 123 6.47 2.16 -9.14
C ILE A 123 6.27 1.07 -10.18
N PHE A 124 5.32 1.22 -11.10
CA PHE A 124 5.04 0.21 -12.12
C PHE A 124 6.19 0.03 -13.09
N GLN A 125 6.87 1.11 -13.50
CA GLN A 125 8.06 1.01 -14.36
C GLN A 125 9.17 0.18 -13.73
N ARG A 126 9.32 0.23 -12.40
CA ARG A 126 10.32 -0.59 -11.69
C ARG A 126 9.95 -2.07 -11.67
N TRP A 127 8.65 -2.39 -11.55
CA TRP A 127 8.20 -3.75 -11.20
C TRP A 127 7.44 -4.51 -12.28
N ILE A 128 7.13 -3.89 -13.42
CA ILE A 128 6.28 -4.49 -14.47
C ILE A 128 6.81 -5.84 -15.00
N ASP A 129 8.12 -6.01 -15.05
CA ASP A 129 8.78 -7.22 -15.54
C ASP A 129 8.99 -8.28 -14.46
N HIS A 130 8.63 -7.98 -13.20
CA HIS A 130 8.79 -8.91 -12.09
C HIS A 130 7.80 -10.08 -12.20
N PRO A 131 8.23 -11.35 -12.01
CA PRO A 131 7.38 -12.53 -12.24
C PRO A 131 6.03 -12.52 -11.51
N LEU A 132 6.02 -11.99 -10.29
CA LEU A 132 4.82 -11.92 -9.44
C LEU A 132 3.89 -10.74 -9.76
N PHE A 133 4.32 -9.75 -10.57
CA PHE A 133 3.57 -8.51 -10.80
C PHE A 133 2.18 -8.77 -11.40
N LEU A 134 2.12 -9.48 -12.53
CA LEU A 134 0.86 -9.78 -13.20
C LEU A 134 0.00 -10.76 -12.39
N GLN A 135 0.62 -11.70 -11.68
CA GLN A 135 -0.09 -12.65 -10.83
C GLN A 135 -0.81 -11.94 -9.67
N LEU A 136 -0.13 -11.01 -9.01
CA LEU A 136 -0.73 -10.19 -7.95
C LEU A 136 -1.93 -9.38 -8.48
N LEU A 137 -1.77 -8.72 -9.62
CA LEU A 137 -2.84 -7.92 -10.23
C LEU A 137 -4.06 -8.79 -10.60
N ASP A 138 -3.85 -9.97 -11.16
CA ASP A 138 -4.94 -10.89 -11.53
C ASP A 138 -5.74 -11.37 -10.30
N ILE A 139 -5.05 -11.74 -9.21
CA ILE A 139 -5.71 -12.14 -7.96
C ILE A 139 -6.54 -10.98 -7.39
N CYS A 140 -5.96 -9.77 -7.33
CA CYS A 140 -6.63 -8.58 -6.83
C CYS A 140 -7.84 -8.22 -7.70
N ALA A 141 -7.72 -8.23 -9.03
CA ALA A 141 -8.79 -7.94 -9.97
C ALA A 141 -9.96 -8.92 -9.85
N LYS A 142 -9.67 -10.23 -9.76
CA LYS A 142 -10.69 -11.26 -9.52
C LYS A 142 -11.44 -11.05 -8.22
N LYS A 143 -10.71 -10.67 -7.15
CA LYS A 143 -11.32 -10.38 -5.85
C LYS A 143 -12.21 -9.14 -5.90
N GLU A 144 -11.76 -8.08 -6.55
CA GLU A 144 -12.55 -6.86 -6.74
C GLU A 144 -13.82 -7.14 -7.54
N GLN A 145 -13.72 -7.87 -8.66
CA GLN A 145 -14.86 -8.26 -9.47
C GLN A 145 -15.87 -9.08 -8.66
N LYS A 146 -15.41 -10.04 -7.85
CA LYS A 146 -16.27 -10.82 -6.96
C LYS A 146 -17.00 -9.94 -5.96
N ARG A 147 -16.29 -9.03 -5.29
CA ARG A 147 -16.90 -8.08 -4.34
C ARG A 147 -17.94 -7.19 -5.00
N TRP A 148 -17.67 -6.73 -6.23
CA TRP A 148 -18.62 -5.96 -7.02
C TRP A 148 -19.91 -6.74 -7.30
N MET A 149 -19.80 -8.01 -7.70
CA MET A 149 -20.96 -8.89 -7.92
C MET A 149 -21.76 -9.14 -6.63
N GLU A 150 -21.10 -9.13 -5.46
CA GLU A 150 -21.75 -9.25 -4.15
C GLU A 150 -22.35 -7.92 -3.63
N GLY A 151 -22.30 -6.83 -4.41
CA GLY A 151 -22.78 -5.51 -3.99
C GLY A 151 -21.87 -4.79 -3.00
N LYS A 152 -20.68 -5.33 -2.70
CA LYS A 152 -19.68 -4.76 -1.79
C LYS A 152 -18.67 -3.93 -2.59
N LYS A 153 -19.08 -2.75 -3.06
CA LYS A 153 -18.17 -1.88 -3.84
C LYS A 153 -16.98 -1.45 -2.98
N THR A 154 -15.78 -1.55 -3.56
CA THR A 154 -14.54 -1.00 -2.96
C THR A 154 -14.69 0.51 -2.80
N ASN A 155 -14.63 1.00 -1.57
CA ASN A 155 -14.65 2.42 -1.29
C ASN A 155 -13.23 2.90 -0.95
N LEU A 156 -12.47 3.25 -1.99
CA LEU A 156 -11.12 3.80 -1.83
C LEU A 156 -11.09 5.09 -0.98
N LEU A 157 -12.22 5.78 -0.79
CA LEU A 157 -12.35 6.92 0.13
C LEU A 157 -12.31 6.50 1.62
N GLY A 158 -12.32 5.20 1.93
CA GLY A 158 -12.16 4.64 3.28
C GLY A 158 -10.71 4.35 3.70
N CYS A 159 -9.73 4.40 2.78
CA CYS A 159 -8.32 4.06 3.10
C CYS A 159 -7.72 5.03 4.14
N PRO A 160 -7.41 4.62 5.38
CA PRO A 160 -7.15 5.49 6.52
C PRO A 160 -5.78 6.18 6.51
N VAL A 161 -5.08 6.24 5.36
CA VAL A 161 -3.87 7.07 5.30
C VAL A 161 -4.29 8.50 5.60
N LEU A 162 -3.66 9.02 6.67
CA LEU A 162 -3.99 10.24 7.42
C LEU A 162 -5.16 10.11 8.42
N CYS A 163 -4.89 9.36 9.50
CA CYS A 163 -5.39 9.61 10.86
C CYS A 163 -4.28 9.28 11.90
N SER A 164 -3.08 9.83 11.74
CA SER A 164 -2.07 9.88 12.79
C SER A 164 -1.21 11.11 12.57
N ASN A 165 -1.28 12.06 13.52
CA ASN A 165 -0.53 13.32 13.62
C ASN A 165 -1.15 14.59 13.02
N ILE A 166 -2.36 14.94 13.46
CA ILE A 166 -2.68 16.33 13.84
C ILE A 166 -3.46 16.25 15.16
N ASN A 167 -2.87 16.72 16.27
CA ASN A 167 -3.41 16.84 17.65
C ASN A 167 -2.78 16.00 18.77
N SER A 168 -1.44 15.87 18.82
CA SER A 168 -0.75 15.52 20.09
C SER A 168 0.32 16.53 20.53
N LEU A 169 0.32 17.74 19.96
CA LEU A 169 1.10 18.87 20.45
C LEU A 169 0.25 20.16 20.51
N VAL A 170 -0.79 20.14 21.35
CA VAL A 170 -1.22 21.27 22.21
C VAL A 170 -1.77 20.66 23.50
#